data_AF-A0A7L4TGY0-F1
#
_entry.id   AF-A0A7L4TGY0-F1
#
_cell.length_a   1.000
_cell.length_b   1.000
_cell.length_c   1.000
_cell.angle_alpha   90.00
_cell.angle_beta   90.00
_cell.angle_gamma   90.00
#
_symmetry.space_group_name_H-M   'P 1'
#
loop_
_entity.id
_entity.type
_entity.pdbx_description
1 polymer ?
#
loop_
_entity_poly.entity_id
_entity_poly.type
_entity_poly.pdbx_seq_one_letter_code
_entity_poly.pdbx_strand_id
1 'polypeptide(L)'
;MTENYIQFKKQRELGDIITDTFSFIRANYKLLFKLIFKIAGPAFLVLLLALTYYSYLSLETLETSLLDMAATLDVGTYLITGAVLLFSMLAFSVLLYGTVLHFIQSYIKNNGT
;
A
#
# COMPACT_ATOMS: atom_id res chain seq x y z
N MET A 1 33.16 11.87 5.93
CA MET A 1 31.90 12.62 6.02
C MET A 1 30.94 11.77 6.83
N THR A 2 30.65 12.18 8.06
CA THR A 2 29.76 11.45 8.97
C THR A 2 28.32 11.72 8.56
N GLU A 3 27.83 11.00 7.56
CA GLU A 3 26.39 10.92 7.31
C GLU A 3 25.75 10.39 8.59
N ASN A 4 24.81 11.16 9.17
CA ASN A 4 24.19 10.89 10.47
C ASN A 4 23.43 9.55 10.42
N TYR A 5 24.11 8.46 10.76
CA TYR A 5 23.52 7.13 10.85
C TYR A 5 22.39 7.14 11.90
N ILE A 6 21.17 6.84 11.45
CA ILE A 6 20.01 6.79 12.33
C ILE A 6 20.02 5.43 13.03
N GLN A 7 20.42 5.43 14.30
CA GLN A 7 20.35 4.25 15.16
C GLN A 7 18.90 3.91 15.48
N PHE A 8 18.40 2.85 14.83
CA PHE A 8 17.11 2.24 15.16
C PHE A 8 17.13 1.60 16.56
N LYS A 9 15.95 1.50 17.20
CA LYS A 9 15.73 0.88 18.53
C LYS A 9 16.41 1.58 19.72
N LYS A 10 16.81 2.84 19.61
CA LYS A 10 17.28 3.67 20.74
C LYS A 10 16.09 4.24 21.52
N GLN A 11 16.17 4.28 22.85
CA GLN A 11 15.18 4.97 23.70
C GLN A 11 15.29 6.49 23.48
N ARG A 12 14.17 7.11 23.08
CA ARG A 12 14.05 8.55 22.78
C ARG A 12 12.63 9.03 23.09
N GLU A 13 12.48 10.33 23.30
CA GLU A 13 11.16 10.97 23.43
C GLU A 13 10.39 10.87 22.10
N LEU A 14 9.05 10.92 22.16
CA LEU A 14 8.19 10.79 20.97
C LEU A 14 8.50 11.83 19.89
N GLY A 15 8.82 13.07 20.29
CA GLY A 15 9.18 14.14 19.34
C GLY A 15 10.45 13.84 18.56
N ASP A 16 11.45 13.24 19.23
CA ASP A 16 12.71 12.85 18.60
C ASP A 16 12.50 11.67 17.64
N ILE A 17 11.67 10.69 18.01
CA ILE A 17 11.33 9.54 17.15
C ILE A 17 10.69 10.01 15.84
N ILE A 18 9.74 10.95 15.92
CA ILE A 18 9.09 11.51 14.74
C ILE A 18 10.10 12.25 13.86
N THR A 19 10.95 13.08 14.47
CA THR A 19 11.99 13.86 13.77
C THR A 19 12.99 12.95 13.05
N ASP A 20 13.45 11.88 13.71
CA ASP A 20 14.34 10.88 13.12
C ASP A 20 13.65 10.13 11.96
N THR A 21 12.37 9.79 12.11
CA THR A 21 11.61 9.08 11.07
C THR A 21 11.50 9.94 9.81
N PHE A 22 11.14 11.22 9.94
CA PHE A 22 11.12 12.14 8.79
C PHE A 22 12.52 12.36 8.21
N SER A 23 13.56 12.45 9.04
CA SER A 23 14.94 12.57 8.58
C SER A 23 15.39 11.35 7.79
N PHE A 24 15.04 10.14 8.25
CA PHE A 24 15.31 8.88 7.56
C PHE A 24 14.62 8.84 6.19
N ILE A 25 13.32 9.15 6.16
CA ILE A 25 12.54 9.18 4.92
C ILE A 25 13.15 10.22 3.98
N ARG A 26 13.44 11.43 4.46
CA ARG A 26 14.03 12.50 3.63
C ARG A 26 15.40 12.12 3.07
N ALA A 27 16.23 11.42 3.82
CA ALA A 27 17.54 10.97 3.34
C ALA A 27 17.40 9.85 2.28
N ASN A 28 16.44 8.95 2.46
CA ASN A 28 16.32 7.73 1.67
C ASN A 28 15.16 7.71 0.67
N TYR A 29 14.40 8.81 0.54
CA TYR A 29 13.14 8.81 -0.20
C TYR A 29 13.30 8.32 -1.63
N LYS A 30 14.34 8.76 -2.36
CA LYS A 30 14.54 8.35 -3.76
C LYS A 30 14.67 6.84 -3.90
N LEU A 31 15.48 6.22 -3.03
CA LEU A 31 15.72 4.77 -3.08
C LEU A 31 14.50 3.99 -2.58
N LEU A 32 13.93 4.43 -1.45
CA LEU A 32 12.75 3.81 -0.85
C LEU A 32 11.55 3.86 -1.80
N PHE A 33 11.24 5.02 -2.37
CA PHE A 33 10.14 5.14 -3.34
C PHE A 33 10.40 4.34 -4.61
N LYS A 34 11.65 4.28 -5.11
CA LYS A 34 11.99 3.45 -6.27
C LYS A 34 11.75 1.96 -5.99
N LEU A 35 12.09 1.49 -4.80
CA LEU A 35 11.85 0.10 -4.39
C LEU A 35 10.36 -0.19 -4.22
N ILE A 36 9.61 0.71 -3.58
CA ILE A 36 8.15 0.60 -3.45
C ILE A 36 7.51 0.55 -4.84
N PHE A 37 7.86 1.45 -5.76
CA PHE A 37 7.32 1.43 -7.12
C PHE A 37 7.68 0.16 -7.88
N LYS A 38 8.89 -0.37 -7.70
CA LYS A 38 9.34 -1.57 -8.40
C LYS A 38 8.70 -2.86 -7.87
N ILE A 39 8.47 -2.95 -6.55
CA ILE A 39 8.01 -4.17 -5.88
C ILE A 39 6.49 -4.12 -5.64
N ALA A 40 6.00 -3.07 -4.98
CA ALA A 40 4.58 -2.90 -4.66
C ALA A 40 3.78 -2.26 -5.80
N GLY A 41 4.44 -1.56 -6.74
CA GLY A 41 3.77 -0.89 -7.87
C GLY A 41 2.93 -1.82 -8.76
N PRO A 42 3.42 -3.01 -9.18
CA PRO A 42 2.60 -3.95 -9.94
C PRO A 42 1.33 -4.37 -9.18
N ALA A 43 1.45 -4.66 -7.88
CA ALA A 43 0.29 -4.99 -7.05
C ALA A 43 -0.65 -3.80 -6.86
N PHE A 44 -0.12 -2.58 -6.78
CA PHE A 44 -0.91 -1.35 -6.74
C PHE A 44 -1.74 -1.16 -8.01
N LEU A 45 -1.19 -1.46 -9.19
CA LEU A 45 -1.94 -1.39 -10.45
C LEU A 45 -3.10 -2.39 -10.47
N VAL A 46 -2.88 -3.62 -10.00
CA VAL A 46 -3.95 -4.63 -9.90
C VAL A 46 -5.03 -4.17 -8.92
N LEU A 47 -4.65 -3.62 -7.77
CA LEU A 47 -5.59 -3.05 -6.80
C LEU A 47 -6.40 -1.90 -7.42
N LEU A 48 -5.76 -1.01 -8.18
CA LEU A 48 -6.43 0.08 -8.88
C LEU A 48 -7.50 -0.45 -9.85
N LEU A 49 -7.15 -1.44 -10.68
CA LEU A 49 -8.09 -2.05 -11.63
C LEU A 49 -9.25 -2.75 -10.93
N ALA A 50 -8.98 -3.50 -9.85
CA ALA A 50 -10.01 -4.16 -9.06
C ALA A 50 -10.95 -3.13 -8.42
N LEU A 51 -10.41 -2.04 -7.89
CA LEU A 51 -11.20 -0.97 -7.28
C LEU A 51 -12.08 -0.26 -8.31
N THR A 52 -11.52 0.08 -9.49
CA THR A 52 -12.30 0.73 -10.55
C THR A 52 -13.42 -0.17 -11.05
N TYR A 53 -13.16 -1.45 -11.23
CA TYR A 53 -14.16 -2.41 -11.69
C TYR A 53 -15.26 -2.65 -10.65
N TYR A 54 -14.89 -2.81 -9.37
CA TYR A 54 -15.86 -2.92 -8.28
C TYR A 54 -16.74 -1.67 -8.15
N SER A 55 -16.15 -0.49 -8.30
CA SER A 55 -16.87 0.78 -8.24
C SER A 55 -17.84 0.92 -9.41
N TYR A 56 -17.42 0.54 -10.61
CA TYR A 56 -18.25 0.51 -11.81
C TYR A 56 -19.48 -0.41 -11.62
N LEU A 57 -19.28 -1.65 -11.18
CA LEU A 57 -20.39 -2.56 -10.90
C LEU A 57 -21.33 -2.01 -9.81
N SER A 58 -20.77 -1.40 -8.76
CA SER A 58 -21.59 -0.82 -7.68
C SER A 58 -22.48 0.32 -8.20
N LEU A 59 -21.97 1.17 -9.09
CA LEU A 59 -22.74 2.23 -9.75
C LEU A 59 -23.86 1.66 -10.63
N GLU A 60 -23.56 0.64 -11.44
CA GLU A 60 -24.54 -0.02 -12.30
C GLU A 60 -25.67 -0.68 -11.48
N THR A 61 -25.33 -1.37 -10.39
CA THR A 61 -26.34 -1.97 -9.49
C THR A 61 -27.23 -0.93 -8.82
N LEU A 62 -26.69 0.25 -8.51
CA LEU A 62 -27.47 1.33 -7.91
C LEU A 62 -28.45 1.93 -8.93
N GLU A 63 -28.01 2.18 -10.16
CA GLU A 63 -28.86 2.73 -11.22
C GLU A 63 -30.01 1.76 -11.58
N THR A 64 -29.68 0.49 -11.80
CA THR A 64 -30.67 -0.56 -12.12
C THR A 64 -31.67 -0.77 -10.99
N SER A 65 -31.23 -0.76 -9.72
CA SER A 65 -32.13 -0.87 -8.56
C SER A 65 -33.07 0.32 -8.40
N LEU A 66 -32.72 1.51 -8.87
CA LEU A 66 -33.56 2.71 -8.77
C LEU A 66 -34.57 2.81 -9.91
N LEU A 67 -34.24 2.29 -11.09
CA LEU A 67 -35.06 2.42 -12.30
C LEU A 67 -35.93 1.19 -12.58
N ASP A 68 -35.56 0.01 -12.09
CA ASP A 68 -36.27 -1.23 -12.41
C ASP A 68 -36.61 -2.05 -11.15
N MET A 69 -37.91 -2.24 -10.89
CA MET A 69 -38.43 -2.94 -9.71
C MET A 69 -38.25 -4.47 -9.82
N ALA A 70 -37.89 -4.98 -11.00
CA ALA A 70 -37.65 -6.40 -11.28
C ALA A 70 -36.15 -6.73 -11.48
N ALA A 71 -35.23 -5.80 -11.21
CA ALA A 71 -33.80 -5.99 -11.41
C ALA A 71 -33.26 -7.17 -10.58
N THR A 72 -32.79 -8.22 -11.27
CA THR A 72 -32.07 -9.33 -10.63
C THR A 72 -30.61 -8.94 -10.44
N LEU A 73 -30.19 -8.75 -9.19
CA LEU A 73 -28.79 -8.51 -8.84
C LEU A 73 -27.96 -9.78 -9.08
N ASP A 74 -26.90 -9.68 -9.88
CA ASP A 74 -25.92 -10.75 -10.03
C ASP A 74 -24.98 -10.77 -8.82
N VAL A 75 -25.47 -11.40 -7.75
CA VAL A 75 -24.74 -11.59 -6.49
C VAL A 75 -23.43 -12.36 -6.70
N GLY A 76 -23.38 -13.27 -7.68
CA GLY A 76 -22.19 -14.08 -7.97
C GLY A 76 -21.02 -13.22 -8.44
N THR A 77 -21.27 -12.39 -9.45
CA THR A 77 -20.25 -11.47 -9.99
C THR A 77 -19.81 -10.44 -8.94
N TYR A 78 -20.74 -9.95 -8.12
CA TYR A 78 -20.42 -9.00 -7.04
C TYR A 78 -19.51 -9.63 -5.97
N LEU A 79 -19.82 -10.86 -5.53
CA LEU A 79 -19.00 -11.57 -4.54
C LEU A 79 -17.59 -11.88 -5.06
N ILE A 80 -17.48 -12.35 -6.31
CA ILE A 80 -16.18 -12.64 -6.92
C ILE A 80 -15.35 -11.36 -7.03
N THR A 81 -15.94 -10.27 -7.52
CA THR A 81 -15.25 -9.00 -7.66
C THR A 81 -14.83 -8.43 -6.31
N GLY A 82 -15.69 -8.54 -5.29
CA GLY A 82 -15.36 -8.15 -3.91
C GLY A 82 -14.21 -8.97 -3.33
N ALA A 83 -14.17 -10.28 -3.58
CA ALA A 83 -13.07 -11.14 -3.15
C ALA A 83 -11.75 -10.74 -3.85
N VAL A 84 -11.78 -10.49 -5.17
CA VAL A 84 -10.60 -10.03 -5.93
C VAL A 84 -10.09 -8.70 -5.40
N LEU A 85 -10.97 -7.75 -5.07
CA LEU A 85 -10.58 -6.48 -4.46
C LEU A 85 -9.89 -6.70 -3.10
N LEU A 86 -10.48 -7.54 -2.24
CA LEU A 86 -9.93 -7.86 -0.93
C LEU A 86 -8.53 -8.49 -1.04
N PHE A 87 -8.37 -9.51 -1.88
CA PHE A 87 -7.07 -10.15 -2.10
C PHE A 87 -6.04 -9.19 -2.68
N SER A 88 -6.44 -8.32 -3.61
CA SER A 88 -5.55 -7.30 -4.19
C SER A 88 -5.10 -6.30 -3.13
N MET A 89 -6.01 -5.88 -2.23
CA MET A 89 -5.72 -4.96 -1.13
C MET A 89 -4.75 -5.58 -0.13
N LEU A 90 -4.96 -6.86 0.24
CA LEU A 90 -4.04 -7.60 1.10
C LEU A 90 -2.67 -7.76 0.44
N ALA A 91 -2.62 -8.17 -0.83
CA ALA A 91 -1.37 -8.36 -1.56
C ALA A 91 -0.54 -7.06 -1.62
N PHE A 92 -1.18 -5.94 -1.97
CA PHE A 92 -0.53 -4.64 -1.97
C PHE A 92 0.00 -4.26 -0.58
N SER A 93 -0.82 -4.45 0.46
CA SER A 93 -0.43 -4.13 1.84
C SER A 93 0.79 -4.94 2.29
N VAL A 94 0.77 -6.26 2.10
CA VAL A 94 1.88 -7.16 2.46
C VAL A 94 3.16 -6.78 1.72
N LEU A 95 3.08 -6.50 0.42
CA LEU A 95 4.25 -6.11 -0.38
C LEU A 95 4.81 -4.75 0.04
N LEU A 96 3.95 -3.79 0.34
CA LEU A 96 4.37 -2.46 0.79
C LEU A 96 5.05 -2.54 2.16
N TYR A 97 4.41 -3.18 3.15
CA TYR A 97 5.00 -3.39 4.48
C TYR A 97 6.30 -4.19 4.39
N GLY A 98 6.32 -5.28 3.62
CA GLY A 98 7.51 -6.11 3.42
C GLY A 98 8.67 -5.33 2.81
N THR A 99 8.39 -4.50 1.80
CA THR A 99 9.40 -3.64 1.16
C THR A 99 10.01 -2.66 2.16
N VAL A 100 9.17 -1.97 2.94
CA VAL A 100 9.64 -1.00 3.93
C VAL A 100 10.45 -1.67 5.05
N LEU A 101 9.98 -2.80 5.57
CA LEU A 101 10.66 -3.54 6.63
C LEU A 101 12.02 -4.08 6.16
N HIS A 102 12.07 -4.69 4.98
CA HIS A 102 13.34 -5.16 4.42
C HIS A 102 14.29 -4.03 4.08
N PHE A 103 13.77 -2.88 3.63
CA PHE A 103 14.59 -1.68 3.42
C PHE A 103 15.24 -1.21 4.72
N ILE A 104 14.47 -1.12 5.82
CA ILE A 104 14.98 -0.75 7.14
C ILE A 104 16.03 -1.77 7.62
N GLN A 105 15.78 -3.07 7.46
CA GLN A 105 16.75 -4.12 7.80
C GLN A 105 18.05 -3.99 7.00
N SER A 106 17.96 -3.71 5.69
CA SER A 106 19.12 -3.50 4.84
C SER A 106 19.91 -2.27 5.26
N TYR A 107 19.22 -1.16 5.56
CA TYR A 107 19.85 0.08 6.04
C TYR A 107 20.63 -0.14 7.34
N ILE A 108 20.06 -0.90 8.29
CA ILE A 108 20.73 -1.24 9.55
C ILE A 108 21.96 -2.12 9.28
N LYS A 109 21.83 -3.15 8.42
CA LYS A 109 22.92 -4.10 8.13
C LYS A 109 24.12 -3.43 7.44
N ASN A 110 23.85 -2.43 6.61
CA ASN A 110 24.89 -1.73 5.84
C ASN A 110 25.36 -0.43 6.52
N ASN A 111 24.99 -0.17 7.78
CA ASN A 111 25.35 1.07 8.50
C ASN A 111 25.00 2.36 7.73
N GLY A 112 23.88 2.37 7.01
CA GLY A 112 23.40 3.56 6.30
C GLY A 112 23.75 3.69 4.82
N THR A 113 24.21 2.62 4.15
CA THR A 113 24.44 2.57 2.68
C THR A 113 23.61 1.54 1.93
#